data_AF-A0A382GSX3-F1
#
_entry.id   AF-A0A382GSX3-F1
#
_cell.length_a   1.000
_cell.length_b   1.000
_cell.length_c   1.000
_cell.angle_alpha   90.00
_cell.angle_beta   90.00
_cell.angle_gamma   90.00
#
_symmetry.space_group_name_H-M   'P 1'
#
loop_
_entity.id
_entity.type
_entity.pdbx_description
1 polymer ?
#
loop_
_entity_poly.entity_id
_entity_poly.type
_entity_poly.pdbx_seq_one_letter_code
_entity_poly.pdbx_strand_id
1 'polypeptide(L)'
;YDELMKKVFQDKVKIEHEVAYEKHKKFRQYIASYSYFMTRLDFLRVAEAIMIDYQDRTCVGNYLRESQQQAKKWFKYRPSKKNAHWYLHNYSKKYGSQFYFDFHGMKKRNVIGTEGYNGQNILIDLDNSRIVVTNSAATGWNVRTFMLNVIRKGKLPK
;
A
#
# COMPACT_ATOMS: atom_id res chain seq x y z
N TYR A 1 -14.07 8.95 15.55
CA TYR A 1 -13.15 8.71 14.42
C TYR A 1 -11.74 9.10 14.81
N ASP A 2 -11.52 10.33 15.27
CA ASP A 2 -10.19 10.83 15.67
C ASP A 2 -9.51 9.97 16.74
N GLU A 3 -10.26 9.51 17.76
CA GLU A 3 -9.73 8.57 18.75
C GLU A 3 -9.29 7.23 18.15
N LEU A 4 -10.04 6.70 17.18
CA LEU A 4 -9.67 5.48 16.46
C LEU A 4 -8.40 5.71 15.63
N MET A 5 -8.31 6.85 14.94
CA MET A 5 -7.11 7.20 14.16
C MET A 5 -5.89 7.33 15.07
N LYS A 6 -6.03 7.97 16.23
CA LYS A 6 -4.94 8.06 17.23
C LYS A 6 -4.51 6.68 17.72
N LYS A 7 -5.46 5.81 18.07
CA LYS A 7 -5.16 4.42 18.49
C LYS A 7 -4.43 3.62 17.41
N VAL A 8 -4.83 3.77 16.15
CA VAL A 8 -4.19 3.07 15.03
C VAL A 8 -2.81 3.65 14.74
N PHE A 9 -2.71 4.96 14.47
CA PHE A 9 -1.51 5.57 13.92
C PHE A 9 -0.48 5.92 15.00
N GLN A 10 -0.89 6.56 16.09
CA GLN A 10 0.02 6.96 17.17
C GLN A 10 0.27 5.81 18.15
N ASP A 11 -0.76 5.07 18.59
CA ASP A 11 -0.58 4.08 19.66
C ASP A 11 -0.10 2.72 19.12
N LYS A 12 -0.60 2.24 17.99
CA LYS A 12 -0.19 0.95 17.39
C LYS A 12 0.98 1.11 16.41
N VAL A 13 0.81 1.90 15.35
CA VAL A 13 1.82 2.04 14.28
C VAL A 13 3.03 2.87 14.74
N LYS A 14 2.86 3.72 15.75
CA LYS A 14 3.90 4.61 16.28
C LYS A 14 4.47 5.55 15.22
N ILE A 15 3.61 6.14 14.39
CA ILE A 15 4.06 7.24 13.52
C ILE A 15 4.52 8.43 14.39
N GLU A 16 5.48 9.18 13.89
CA GLU A 16 6.18 10.23 14.64
C GLU A 16 5.36 11.51 14.73
N HIS A 17 4.65 11.85 13.66
CA HIS A 17 3.82 13.05 13.58
C HIS A 17 2.34 12.71 13.80
N GLU A 18 1.55 13.69 14.22
CA GLU A 18 0.11 13.52 14.35
C GLU A 18 -0.51 13.14 12.99
N VAL A 19 -1.43 12.16 13.01
CA VAL A 19 -2.10 11.73 11.79
C VAL A 19 -3.08 12.80 11.35
N ALA A 20 -2.89 13.30 10.12
CA ALA A 20 -3.83 14.23 9.49
C ALA A 20 -4.54 13.54 8.33
N TYR A 21 -5.83 13.84 8.17
CA TYR A 21 -6.66 13.30 7.08
C TYR A 21 -7.79 14.26 6.76
N GLU A 22 -8.23 14.20 5.50
CA GLU A 22 -9.35 15.01 5.03
C GLU A 22 -10.67 14.47 5.59
N LYS A 23 -11.56 15.38 5.99
CA LYS A 23 -12.93 15.09 6.42
C LYS A 23 -13.90 15.81 5.48
N HIS A 24 -14.80 15.06 4.85
CA HIS A 24 -15.88 15.61 4.04
C HIS A 24 -17.09 15.91 4.92
N LYS A 25 -17.68 17.11 4.79
CA LYS A 25 -18.91 17.46 5.50
C LYS A 25 -20.12 17.09 4.63
N LYS A 26 -20.93 16.14 5.10
CA LYS A 26 -22.20 15.78 4.46
C LYS A 26 -23.31 15.80 5.51
N PHE A 27 -24.36 16.62 5.27
CA PHE A 27 -25.55 16.72 6.14
C PHE A 27 -25.24 16.78 7.66
N ARG A 28 -24.33 17.68 8.06
CA ARG A 28 -23.89 17.88 9.47
C ARG A 28 -23.08 16.71 10.08
N GLN A 29 -22.69 15.69 9.31
CA GLN A 29 -21.76 14.65 9.72
C GLN A 29 -20.44 14.75 8.94
N TYR A 30 -19.33 14.42 9.61
CA TYR A 30 -18.02 14.31 8.97
C TYR A 30 -17.78 12.87 8.54
N ILE A 31 -17.55 12.65 7.24
CA ILE A 31 -17.12 11.37 6.68
C ILE A 31 -15.63 11.50 6.38
N ALA A 32 -14.82 10.62 6.95
CA ALA A 32 -13.39 10.61 6.65
C ALA A 32 -13.15 10.24 5.17
N SER A 33 -12.23 10.97 4.54
CA SER A 33 -11.76 10.72 3.18
C SER A 33 -10.74 9.57 3.15
N TYR A 34 -10.34 9.18 1.95
CA TYR A 34 -9.17 8.33 1.70
C TYR A 34 -7.84 9.12 1.72
N SER A 35 -7.89 10.45 1.88
CA SER A 35 -6.72 11.33 1.88
C SER A 35 -6.09 11.44 3.26
N TYR A 36 -4.90 10.86 3.43
CA TYR A 36 -4.06 10.99 4.62
C TYR A 36 -2.81 11.79 4.31
N PHE A 37 -2.40 12.65 5.25
CA PHE A 37 -1.22 13.49 5.17
C PHE A 37 -0.23 13.03 6.23
N MET A 38 0.83 12.37 5.77
CA MET A 38 1.88 11.79 6.60
C MET A 38 3.24 12.04 5.94
N THR A 39 4.32 12.02 6.72
CA THR A 39 5.67 12.11 6.17
C THR A 39 6.07 10.81 5.45
N ARG A 40 7.11 10.86 4.60
CA ARG A 40 7.63 9.66 3.92
C ARG A 40 8.03 8.54 4.90
N LEU A 41 8.53 8.92 6.09
CA LEU A 41 8.95 7.98 7.13
C LEU A 41 7.75 7.42 7.90
N ASP A 42 6.70 8.21 8.09
CA ASP A 42 5.46 7.72 8.71
C ASP A 42 4.70 6.76 7.78
N PHE A 43 4.69 7.01 6.48
CA PHE A 43 4.21 6.01 5.51
C PHE A 43 5.05 4.72 5.54
N LEU A 44 6.37 4.82 5.75
CA LEU A 44 7.24 3.66 5.92
C LEU A 44 6.91 2.88 7.20
N ARG A 45 6.66 3.55 8.32
CA ARG A 45 6.21 2.92 9.58
C ARG A 45 4.87 2.21 9.42
N VAL A 46 3.92 2.78 8.67
CA VAL A 46 2.65 2.11 8.32
C VAL A 46 2.92 0.83 7.52
N ALA A 47 3.79 0.89 6.52
CA ALA A 47 4.15 -0.27 5.72
C ALA A 47 4.86 -1.36 6.54
N GLU A 48 5.73 -0.97 7.47
CA GLU A 48 6.41 -1.87 8.40
C GLU A 48 5.41 -2.55 9.35
N ALA A 49 4.48 -1.79 9.92
CA ALA A 49 3.43 -2.33 10.78
C ALA A 49 2.57 -3.38 10.05
N ILE A 50 2.19 -3.12 8.79
CA ILE A 50 1.47 -4.10 7.95
C ILE A 50 2.31 -5.38 7.76
N MET A 51 3.62 -5.22 7.50
CA MET A 51 4.54 -6.34 7.30
C MET A 51 4.67 -7.20 8.56
N ILE A 52 4.83 -6.58 9.73
CA ILE A 52 4.91 -7.26 11.03
C ILE A 52 3.58 -7.95 11.34
N ASP A 53 2.47 -7.22 11.27
CA ASP A 53 1.13 -7.77 11.56
C ASP A 53 0.82 -8.98 10.66
N TYR A 54 1.24 -8.98 9.40
CA TYR A 54 1.03 -10.10 8.49
C TYR A 54 1.72 -11.39 8.94
N GLN A 55 2.85 -11.31 9.66
CA GLN A 55 3.55 -12.49 10.18
C GLN A 55 2.91 -13.05 11.45
N ASP A 56 2.15 -12.21 12.17
CA ASP A 56 1.58 -12.57 13.46
C ASP A 56 0.19 -13.22 13.34
N ARG A 57 -0.14 -14.10 14.30
CA ARG A 57 -1.48 -14.74 14.42
C ARG A 57 -2.46 -13.89 15.23
N THR A 58 -2.45 -12.58 14.99
CA THR A 58 -3.40 -11.63 15.59
C THR A 58 -4.63 -11.46 14.71
N CYS A 59 -5.65 -10.74 15.21
CA CYS A 59 -6.81 -10.35 14.42
C CYS A 59 -6.42 -9.59 13.14
N VAL A 60 -5.48 -8.64 13.24
CA VAL A 60 -5.01 -7.85 12.08
C VAL A 60 -4.23 -8.73 11.10
N GLY A 61 -3.35 -9.60 11.60
CA GLY A 61 -2.62 -10.53 10.74
C GLY A 61 -3.53 -11.52 10.00
N ASN A 62 -4.52 -12.08 10.70
CA ASN A 62 -5.53 -12.95 10.08
C ASN A 62 -6.32 -12.19 9.00
N TYR A 63 -6.75 -10.96 9.30
CA TYR A 63 -7.45 -10.12 8.34
C TYR A 63 -6.64 -9.87 7.06
N LEU A 64 -5.33 -9.59 7.17
CA LEU A 64 -4.48 -9.36 5.99
C LEU A 64 -4.33 -10.63 5.14
N ARG A 65 -4.13 -11.80 5.77
CA ARG A 65 -4.04 -13.10 5.08
C ARG A 65 -5.35 -13.49 4.40
N GLU A 66 -6.47 -13.35 5.11
CA GLU A 66 -7.81 -13.60 4.57
C GLU A 66 -8.13 -12.66 3.40
N SER A 67 -7.78 -11.37 3.51
CA SER A 67 -7.94 -10.39 2.45
C SER A 67 -7.19 -10.80 1.18
N GLN A 68 -5.96 -11.29 1.31
CA GLN A 68 -5.18 -11.81 0.18
C GLN A 68 -5.82 -13.07 -0.43
N GLN A 69 -6.30 -13.99 0.41
CA GLN A 69 -6.93 -15.24 -0.03
C GLN A 69 -8.25 -14.97 -0.78
N GLN A 70 -9.05 -14.03 -0.29
CA GLN A 70 -10.37 -13.70 -0.83
C GLN A 70 -10.32 -12.68 -1.99
N ALA A 71 -9.16 -12.06 -2.24
CA ALA A 71 -8.97 -11.06 -3.28
C ALA A 71 -9.42 -11.58 -4.66
N LYS A 72 -10.17 -10.73 -5.37
CA LYS A 72 -10.79 -11.06 -6.65
C LYS A 72 -9.90 -10.59 -7.80
N LYS A 73 -10.14 -11.14 -8.99
CA LYS A 73 -9.40 -10.75 -10.21
C LYS A 73 -9.54 -9.24 -10.43
N TRP A 74 -8.41 -8.56 -10.60
CA TRP A 74 -8.36 -7.14 -10.87
C TRP A 74 -8.53 -6.87 -12.38
N PHE A 75 -9.56 -6.12 -12.73
CA PHE A 75 -9.93 -5.88 -14.13
C PHE A 75 -8.94 -4.99 -14.89
N LYS A 76 -8.13 -4.18 -14.20
CA LYS A 76 -7.09 -3.34 -14.82
C LYS A 76 -5.71 -3.99 -14.87
N TYR A 77 -5.58 -5.30 -14.65
CA TYR A 77 -4.32 -6.01 -14.87
C TYR A 77 -3.91 -5.94 -16.35
N ARG A 78 -2.83 -5.21 -16.66
CA ARG A 78 -2.36 -4.96 -18.04
C ARG A 78 -0.87 -4.60 -18.10
N PRO A 79 0.03 -5.47 -17.63
CA PRO A 79 1.45 -5.15 -17.45
C PRO A 79 2.22 -4.87 -18.75
N SER A 80 1.67 -5.27 -19.90
CA SER A 80 2.27 -5.11 -21.23
C SER A 80 1.88 -3.80 -21.94
N LYS A 81 0.97 -2.99 -21.38
CA LYS A 81 0.61 -1.70 -22.00
C LYS A 81 1.77 -0.71 -21.92
N LYS A 82 1.95 0.10 -22.97
CA LYS A 82 3.03 1.12 -23.08
C LYS A 82 3.11 2.00 -21.83
N ASN A 83 1.96 2.43 -21.31
CA ASN A 83 1.82 3.30 -20.13
C ASN A 83 1.63 2.54 -18.81
N ALA A 84 1.79 1.20 -18.78
CA ALA A 84 1.60 0.42 -17.56
C ALA A 84 2.52 0.89 -16.42
N HIS A 85 3.72 1.33 -16.78
CA HIS A 85 4.78 1.76 -15.86
C HIS A 85 4.46 3.04 -15.07
N TRP A 86 3.34 3.70 -15.34
CA TRP A 86 2.89 4.85 -14.55
C TRP A 86 2.02 4.47 -13.34
N TYR A 87 1.42 3.28 -13.34
CA TYR A 87 0.50 2.88 -12.28
C TYR A 87 0.75 1.48 -11.76
N LEU A 88 0.85 1.36 -10.44
CA LEU A 88 1.20 0.13 -9.75
C LEU A 88 0.13 -0.95 -9.97
N HIS A 89 -1.15 -0.56 -9.97
CA HIS A 89 -2.28 -1.49 -10.16
C HIS A 89 -2.26 -2.22 -11.51
N ASN A 90 -1.58 -1.70 -12.53
CA ASN A 90 -1.48 -2.39 -13.83
C ASN A 90 -0.70 -3.70 -13.73
N TYR A 91 0.10 -3.87 -12.68
CA TYR A 91 0.91 -5.05 -12.44
C TYR A 91 0.30 -6.01 -11.41
N SER A 92 -0.82 -5.65 -10.78
CA SER A 92 -1.53 -6.51 -9.84
C SER A 92 -2.58 -7.35 -10.56
N LYS A 93 -2.66 -8.66 -10.25
CA LYS A 93 -3.70 -9.53 -10.80
C LYS A 93 -4.94 -9.60 -9.92
N LYS A 94 -4.83 -9.22 -8.65
CA LYS A 94 -5.93 -9.33 -7.68
C LYS A 94 -6.09 -8.07 -6.85
N TYR A 95 -7.32 -7.78 -6.43
CA TYR A 95 -7.64 -6.68 -5.52
C TYR A 95 -8.65 -7.17 -4.47
N GLY A 96 -8.45 -6.74 -3.22
CA GLY A 96 -9.34 -7.06 -2.10
C GLY A 96 -8.99 -6.20 -0.89
N SER A 97 -9.98 -5.80 -0.10
CA SER A 97 -9.76 -5.09 1.16
C SER A 97 -8.85 -3.86 1.07
N GLN A 98 -8.95 -3.09 -0.01
CA GLN A 98 -8.11 -1.92 -0.29
C GLN A 98 -6.63 -2.21 -0.63
N PHE A 99 -6.30 -3.47 -0.94
CA PHE A 99 -4.96 -3.90 -1.33
C PHE A 99 -4.93 -4.62 -2.67
N TYR A 100 -3.81 -4.45 -3.37
CA TYR A 100 -3.42 -5.16 -4.57
C TYR A 100 -2.56 -6.38 -4.21
N PHE A 101 -2.76 -7.50 -4.91
CA PHE A 101 -2.08 -8.78 -4.68
C PHE A 101 -1.72 -9.51 -5.99
N ASP A 102 -0.89 -10.57 -5.89
CA ASP A 102 -0.44 -11.40 -7.02
C ASP A 102 0.21 -10.55 -8.12
N PHE A 103 1.24 -9.81 -7.73
CA PHE A 103 1.98 -8.91 -8.62
C PHE A 103 2.73 -9.66 -9.72
N HIS A 104 2.79 -9.03 -10.89
CA HIS A 104 3.43 -9.55 -12.09
C HIS A 104 4.89 -9.94 -11.85
N GLY A 105 5.24 -11.19 -12.15
CA GLY A 105 6.58 -11.74 -11.94
C GLY A 105 6.88 -12.17 -10.51
N MET A 106 5.90 -12.16 -9.60
CA MET A 106 6.05 -12.50 -8.18
C MET A 106 4.91 -13.40 -7.64
N LYS A 107 4.30 -14.24 -8.49
CA LYS A 107 3.14 -15.09 -8.14
C LYS A 107 3.36 -16.00 -6.92
N LYS A 108 4.58 -16.43 -6.66
CA LYS A 108 4.94 -17.31 -5.54
C LYS A 108 5.31 -16.55 -4.25
N ARG A 109 5.13 -15.21 -4.24
CA ARG A 109 5.47 -14.37 -3.08
C ARG A 109 4.23 -13.69 -2.51
N ASN A 110 4.21 -13.50 -1.20
CA ASN A 110 3.24 -12.67 -0.52
C ASN A 110 3.63 -11.20 -0.69
N VAL A 111 3.06 -10.56 -1.71
CA VAL A 111 3.28 -9.14 -2.00
C VAL A 111 1.96 -8.39 -1.85
N ILE A 112 1.97 -7.38 -0.98
CA ILE A 112 0.84 -6.47 -0.73
C ILE A 112 1.21 -5.10 -1.26
N GLY A 113 0.30 -4.43 -1.95
CA GLY A 113 0.49 -3.05 -2.35
C GLY A 113 -0.78 -2.22 -2.26
N THR A 114 -0.61 -0.91 -2.15
CA THR A 114 -1.68 0.07 -2.32
C THR A 114 -1.14 1.26 -3.13
N GLU A 115 -2.04 1.94 -3.82
CA GLU A 115 -1.73 3.03 -4.73
C GLU A 115 -2.79 4.14 -4.60
N GLY A 116 -2.29 5.37 -4.56
CA GLY A 116 -3.07 6.60 -4.61
C GLY A 116 -2.69 7.46 -5.82
N TYR A 117 -3.41 8.55 -5.97
CA TYR A 117 -3.23 9.47 -7.09
C TYR A 117 -1.80 10.03 -7.15
N ASN A 118 -1.28 10.25 -8.36
CA ASN A 118 0.07 10.78 -8.59
C ASN A 118 1.22 9.97 -7.95
N GLY A 119 1.04 8.67 -7.74
CA GLY A 119 2.12 7.77 -7.31
C GLY A 119 2.38 7.76 -5.81
N GLN A 120 1.35 7.98 -4.99
CA GLN A 120 1.39 7.66 -3.55
C GLN A 120 1.27 6.14 -3.39
N ASN A 121 2.39 5.44 -3.33
CA ASN A 121 2.38 3.98 -3.37
C ASN A 121 3.10 3.37 -2.18
N ILE A 122 2.60 2.22 -1.74
CA ILE A 122 3.28 1.30 -0.83
C ILE A 122 3.31 -0.06 -1.51
N LEU A 123 4.47 -0.72 -1.53
CA LEU A 123 4.63 -2.09 -2.00
C LEU A 123 5.53 -2.85 -1.04
N ILE A 124 5.05 -3.99 -0.56
CA ILE A 124 5.67 -4.78 0.52
C ILE A 124 5.83 -6.22 0.03
N ASP A 125 7.06 -6.73 0.01
CA ASP A 125 7.39 -8.15 -0.13
C ASP A 125 7.52 -8.75 1.27
N LEU A 126 6.44 -9.40 1.73
CA LEU A 126 6.30 -9.92 3.09
C LEU A 126 7.24 -11.10 3.34
N ASP A 127 7.59 -11.85 2.29
CA ASP A 127 8.45 -13.03 2.40
C ASP A 127 9.93 -12.67 2.48
N ASN A 128 10.31 -11.50 1.95
CA ASN A 128 11.71 -11.06 1.88
C ASN A 128 11.98 -9.81 2.72
N SER A 129 11.03 -9.38 3.54
CA SER A 129 11.11 -8.18 4.38
C SER A 129 11.56 -6.93 3.61
N ARG A 130 10.94 -6.67 2.45
CA ARG A 130 11.26 -5.49 1.63
C ARG A 130 10.07 -4.58 1.50
N ILE A 131 10.30 -3.29 1.72
CA ILE A 131 9.30 -2.25 1.58
C ILE A 131 9.82 -1.21 0.60
N VAL A 132 8.95 -0.76 -0.30
CA VAL A 132 9.15 0.47 -1.08
C VAL A 132 7.93 1.35 -0.89
N VAL A 133 8.19 2.58 -0.42
CA VAL A 133 7.19 3.64 -0.33
C VAL A 133 7.62 4.76 -1.27
N THR A 134 6.66 5.31 -2.01
CA THR A 134 6.89 6.46 -2.88
C THR A 134 5.81 7.51 -2.69
N ASN A 135 6.24 8.76 -2.66
CA ASN A 135 5.37 9.93 -2.67
C ASN A 135 5.83 10.85 -3.80
N SER A 136 4.91 11.26 -4.66
CA SER A 136 5.22 12.13 -5.81
C SER A 136 4.17 13.22 -5.95
N ALA A 137 4.58 14.38 -6.47
CA ALA A 137 3.66 15.49 -6.76
C ALA A 137 2.84 15.27 -8.05
N ALA A 138 3.32 14.42 -8.97
CA ALA A 138 2.71 14.19 -10.26
C ALA A 138 2.75 12.72 -10.70
N THR A 139 1.82 12.33 -11.57
CA THR A 139 1.94 11.10 -12.35
C THR A 139 3.08 11.30 -13.36
N GLY A 140 4.05 10.39 -13.40
CA GLY A 140 5.17 10.54 -14.34
C GLY A 140 6.49 9.90 -13.93
N TRP A 141 6.51 8.96 -12.99
CA TRP A 141 7.70 8.17 -12.67
C TRP A 141 7.47 6.67 -12.84
N ASN A 142 8.54 5.95 -13.18
CA ASN A 142 8.46 4.57 -13.63
C ASN A 142 8.32 3.59 -12.44
N VAL A 143 7.09 3.29 -12.03
CA VAL A 143 6.78 2.38 -10.91
C VAL A 143 7.33 0.97 -11.13
N ARG A 144 7.45 0.55 -12.41
CA ARG A 144 8.06 -0.74 -12.75
C ARG A 144 9.53 -0.79 -12.33
N THR A 145 10.25 0.31 -12.51
CA THR A 145 11.69 0.40 -12.24
C THR A 145 11.96 0.64 -10.77
N PHE A 146 11.33 1.64 -10.17
CA PHE A 146 11.65 2.06 -8.80
C PHE A 146 10.85 1.32 -7.71
N MET A 147 9.78 0.58 -8.04
CA MET A 147 9.08 -0.29 -7.08
C MET A 147 9.15 -1.77 -7.44
N LEU A 148 8.54 -2.18 -8.55
CA LEU A 148 8.38 -3.61 -8.85
C LEU A 148 9.73 -4.31 -8.98
N ASN A 149 10.68 -3.71 -9.72
CA ASN A 149 12.00 -4.28 -9.88
C ASN A 149 12.79 -4.26 -8.57
N VAL A 150 12.64 -3.23 -7.74
CA VAL A 150 13.29 -3.15 -6.43
C VAL A 150 12.80 -4.28 -5.52
N ILE A 151 11.49 -4.44 -5.38
CA ILE A 151 10.87 -5.53 -4.61
C ILE A 151 11.29 -6.91 -5.17
N ARG A 152 11.18 -7.10 -6.48
CA ARG A 152 11.48 -8.37 -7.14
C ARG A 152 12.96 -8.77 -7.02
N LYS A 153 13.87 -7.84 -7.25
CA LYS A 153 15.33 -8.07 -7.36
C LYS A 153 16.09 -7.80 -6.06
N GLY A 154 15.51 -7.08 -5.11
CA GLY A 154 16.18 -6.66 -3.87
C GLY A 154 17.31 -5.66 -4.09
N LYS A 155 17.27 -4.85 -5.16
CA LYS A 155 18.31 -3.86 -5.49
C LYS A 155 17.68 -2.57 -5.98
N LEU A 156 18.20 -1.43 -5.52
CA LEU A 156 17.84 -0.13 -6.06
C LEU A 156 18.32 -0.02 -7.53
N PRO A 157 17.60 0.73 -8.38
CA PRO A 157 18.10 1.07 -9.70
C PRO A 157 19.39 1.89 -9.59
N LYS A 158 20.31 1.66 -10.54
CA LYS A 158 21.52 2.47 -10.70
C LYS A 158 21.20 3.75 -11.45
#